data_AF-A0A8T6FFC3-F1
#
_entry.id   AF-A0A8T6FFC3-F1
#
_cell.length_a   1.000
_cell.length_b   1.000
_cell.length_c   1.000
_cell.angle_alpha   90.00
_cell.angle_beta   90.00
_cell.angle_gamma   90.00
#
_symmetry.space_group_name_H-M   'P 1'
#
loop_
_entity.id
_entity.type
_entity.pdbx_description
1 polymer ?
#
loop_
_entity_poly.entity_id
_entity_poly.type
_entity_poly.pdbx_seq_one_letter_code
_entity_poly.pdbx_strand_id
1 'polypeptide(L)'
;MAGMPTARLDDPGRSILDHWTTPELLRAGFNESDVAVLRTVRGEDALLDALPDEAKLDLAIECSEKSPEEFFQPEMFGDDGATDFRDAIVKRGALAGLSSLLDADEMARLLSGPIEDWMLFLHPEQRAIVDRHYSGPARVRGSAGTGKTVVAIHRAAALAQRDATPGKPTILFTTFIKSLPPVFKNLYQRLPNAVPGAVEFVHIDRLANRVCREAGIVPALNKAHIDQAFDGAWADVVGPGTPLRTSRLTRYYVRDEVREVIKGRGIDSLDEYLRMERTGRRTRFTSAMRRQAWTLREEWDRRMAAAGVTDFPDVVRWARDLARKRQSPTFRSAIVDEGQDFTLVGLQFVQALVAPARQPDSP
;
A
#
# COMPACT_ATOMS: atom_id res chain seq x y z
N MET A 1 -27.61 26.45 0.54
CA MET A 1 -27.05 26.84 -0.77
C MET A 1 -26.01 27.92 -0.53
N ALA A 2 -24.75 27.54 -0.41
CA ALA A 2 -23.59 28.43 -0.46
C ALA A 2 -22.53 27.66 -1.25
N GLY A 3 -22.08 28.25 -2.36
CA GLY A 3 -21.31 27.56 -3.41
C GLY A 3 -19.85 27.35 -3.02
N MET A 4 -19.31 26.21 -3.47
CA MET A 4 -17.87 25.97 -3.53
C MET A 4 -17.21 26.95 -4.52
N PRO A 5 -16.02 27.49 -4.22
CA PRO A 5 -15.25 28.22 -5.22
C PRO A 5 -14.54 27.24 -6.15
N THR A 6 -14.94 27.26 -7.42
CA THR A 6 -14.15 26.76 -8.55
C THR A 6 -12.91 27.64 -8.73
N ALA A 7 -11.71 27.10 -8.51
CA ALA A 7 -10.49 27.73 -9.01
C ALA A 7 -10.32 27.38 -10.50
N ARG A 8 -10.34 28.43 -11.32
CA ARG A 8 -10.17 28.42 -12.77
C ARG A 8 -8.68 28.36 -13.13
N LEU A 9 -8.42 27.73 -14.25
CA LEU A 9 -7.18 27.78 -15.02
C LEU A 9 -6.86 29.22 -15.49
N ASP A 10 -5.56 29.53 -15.50
CA ASP A 10 -4.82 30.56 -16.27
C ASP A 10 -4.94 32.06 -15.89
N ASP A 11 -4.06 32.51 -14.98
CA ASP A 11 -3.60 33.92 -14.84
C ASP A 11 -2.17 34.04 -15.42
N PRO A 12 -1.96 34.75 -16.56
CA PRO A 12 -0.70 34.70 -17.34
C PRO A 12 0.52 35.37 -16.68
N GLY A 13 0.37 36.00 -15.51
CA GLY A 13 1.47 36.64 -14.78
C GLY A 13 2.19 35.75 -13.75
N ARG A 14 1.53 34.70 -13.23
CA ARG A 14 1.95 34.00 -12.01
C ARG A 14 2.80 32.76 -12.28
N SER A 15 3.90 32.63 -11.55
CA SER A 15 4.68 31.38 -11.48
C SER A 15 3.84 30.25 -10.89
N ILE A 16 4.19 29.02 -11.30
CA ILE A 16 3.60 27.79 -10.77
C ILE A 16 3.70 27.65 -9.23
N LEU A 17 4.72 28.24 -8.60
CA LEU A 17 4.90 28.23 -7.14
C LEU A 17 4.79 29.63 -6.52
N ASP A 18 3.99 30.53 -7.10
CA ASP A 18 3.81 31.88 -6.54
C ASP A 18 3.08 31.90 -5.19
N HIS A 19 2.35 30.84 -4.85
CA HIS A 19 1.75 30.65 -3.53
C HIS A 19 2.77 30.32 -2.44
N TRP A 20 4.05 30.17 -2.78
CA TRP A 20 5.15 29.94 -1.85
C TRP A 20 6.04 31.16 -1.70
N THR A 21 6.62 31.40 -0.52
CA THR A 21 7.68 32.41 -0.30
C THR A 21 9.08 31.83 -0.51
N THR A 22 10.08 32.68 -0.77
CA THR A 22 11.48 32.23 -0.94
C THR A 22 12.04 31.50 0.29
N PRO A 23 11.83 31.98 1.53
CA PRO A 23 12.28 31.25 2.73
C PRO A 23 11.61 29.88 2.87
N GLU A 24 10.34 29.73 2.46
CA GLU A 24 9.63 28.46 2.45
C GLU A 24 10.22 27.48 1.45
N LEU A 25 10.46 27.90 0.20
CA LEU A 25 11.08 27.01 -0.79
C LEU A 25 12.48 26.55 -0.37
N LEU A 26 13.29 27.44 0.23
CA LEU A 26 14.59 27.06 0.80
C LEU A 26 14.44 26.03 1.92
N ARG A 27 13.43 26.19 2.78
CA ARG A 27 13.11 25.25 3.85
C ARG A 27 12.58 23.91 3.32
N ALA A 28 11.91 23.87 2.16
CA ALA A 28 11.42 22.65 1.53
C ALA A 28 12.55 21.78 0.99
N GLY A 29 13.74 22.37 0.80
CA GLY A 29 14.93 21.68 0.32
C GLY A 29 15.46 22.22 -1.00
N PHE A 30 14.90 23.30 -1.56
CA PHE A 30 15.47 24.01 -2.72
C PHE A 30 16.68 24.86 -2.34
N ASN A 31 17.62 25.06 -3.26
CA ASN A 31 18.69 26.05 -3.10
C ASN A 31 18.30 27.38 -3.78
N GLU A 32 19.11 28.43 -3.62
CA GLU A 32 18.78 29.76 -4.19
C GLU A 32 18.67 29.76 -5.72
N SER A 33 19.49 28.96 -6.42
CA SER A 33 19.40 28.82 -7.88
C SER A 33 18.11 28.13 -8.32
N ASP A 34 17.69 27.07 -7.62
CA ASP A 34 16.43 26.36 -7.89
C ASP A 34 15.24 27.32 -7.72
N VAL A 35 15.25 28.13 -6.66
CA VAL A 35 14.17 29.10 -6.39
C VAL A 35 14.10 30.18 -7.48
N ALA A 36 15.25 30.71 -7.92
CA ALA A 36 15.29 31.69 -8.99
C ALA A 36 14.68 31.15 -10.29
N VAL A 37 14.98 29.88 -10.61
CA VAL A 37 14.41 29.18 -11.77
C VAL A 37 12.91 28.98 -11.60
N LEU A 38 12.45 28.45 -10.46
CA LEU A 38 11.03 28.17 -10.18
C LEU A 38 10.14 29.41 -10.33
N ARG A 39 10.63 30.61 -9.94
CA ARG A 39 9.90 31.89 -10.13
C ARG A 39 9.66 32.27 -11.59
N THR A 40 10.41 31.69 -12.52
CA THR A 40 10.25 31.92 -13.97
C THR A 40 9.39 30.87 -14.66
N VAL A 41 9.18 29.69 -14.05
CA VAL A 41 8.39 28.60 -14.62
C VAL A 41 6.90 28.92 -14.59
N ARG A 42 6.19 28.58 -15.66
CA ARG A 42 4.74 28.76 -15.83
C ARG A 42 4.15 27.41 -16.23
N GLY A 43 3.36 26.80 -15.35
CA GLY A 43 2.75 25.48 -15.58
C GLY A 43 3.68 24.29 -15.31
N GLU A 44 3.07 23.13 -15.07
CA GLU A 44 3.75 21.90 -14.64
C GLU A 44 4.62 21.30 -15.74
N ASP A 45 4.18 21.38 -16.99
CA ASP A 45 4.89 20.85 -18.15
C ASP A 45 6.29 21.47 -18.33
N ALA A 46 6.48 22.71 -17.87
CA ALA A 46 7.75 23.43 -17.97
C ALA A 46 8.70 23.15 -16.78
N LEU A 47 8.27 22.44 -15.73
CA LEU A 47 9.14 22.08 -14.59
C LEU A 47 10.22 21.07 -15.00
N LEU A 48 9.88 20.15 -15.92
CA LEU A 48 10.78 19.11 -16.41
C LEU A 48 12.02 19.69 -17.12
N ASP A 49 11.83 20.77 -17.89
CA ASP A 49 12.92 21.45 -18.60
C ASP A 49 13.72 22.39 -17.67
N ALA A 50 13.10 22.87 -16.59
CA ALA A 50 13.67 23.84 -15.68
C ALA A 50 14.50 23.20 -14.55
N LEU A 51 14.15 21.99 -14.11
CA LEU A 51 14.83 21.27 -13.02
C LEU A 51 15.31 19.89 -13.50
N PRO A 52 16.58 19.75 -13.92
CA PRO A 52 17.14 18.50 -14.40
C PRO A 52 17.44 17.48 -13.28
N ASP A 53 17.35 17.87 -12.01
CA ASP A 53 17.48 16.99 -10.85
C ASP A 53 16.11 16.37 -10.51
N GLU A 54 16.00 15.06 -10.67
CA GLU A 54 14.77 14.27 -10.47
C GLU A 54 14.19 14.43 -9.05
N ALA A 55 15.03 14.55 -8.02
CA ALA A 55 14.56 14.75 -6.66
C ALA A 55 14.00 16.16 -6.42
N LYS A 56 14.53 17.15 -7.13
CA LYS A 56 14.03 18.54 -7.11
C LYS A 56 12.76 18.69 -7.92
N LEU A 57 12.65 17.95 -9.02
CA LEU A 57 11.46 17.91 -9.86
C LEU A 57 10.27 17.31 -9.10
N ASP A 58 10.45 16.14 -8.46
CA ASP A 58 9.42 15.50 -7.64
C ASP A 58 8.96 16.42 -6.50
N LEU A 59 9.91 17.09 -5.84
CA LEU A 59 9.63 18.06 -4.80
C LEU A 59 8.84 19.27 -5.33
N ALA A 60 9.17 19.77 -6.53
CA ALA A 60 8.51 20.91 -7.13
C ALA A 60 7.07 20.60 -7.56
N ILE A 61 6.83 19.38 -8.04
CA ILE A 61 5.48 18.86 -8.32
C ILE A 61 4.69 18.74 -7.02
N GLU A 62 5.29 18.20 -5.95
CA GLU A 62 4.62 18.12 -4.65
C GLU A 62 4.27 19.52 -4.09
N CYS A 63 5.13 20.53 -4.30
CA CYS A 63 4.86 21.92 -3.94
C CYS A 63 3.81 22.61 -4.83
N SER A 64 3.60 22.18 -6.08
CA SER A 64 2.55 22.75 -6.95
C SER A 64 1.16 22.28 -6.53
N GLU A 65 1.08 21.04 -6.05
CA GLU A 65 -0.17 20.42 -5.60
C GLU A 65 -0.60 20.85 -4.18
N LYS A 66 0.29 21.46 -3.39
CA LYS A 66 0.08 21.76 -1.97
C LYS A 66 0.40 23.21 -1.61
N SER A 67 -0.24 23.74 -0.57
CA SER A 67 0.16 25.01 0.04
C SER A 67 1.44 24.86 0.89
N PRO A 68 2.21 25.95 1.13
CA PRO A 68 3.36 25.90 2.04
C PRO A 68 2.98 25.40 3.44
N GLU A 69 1.79 25.75 3.90
CA GLU A 69 1.25 25.31 5.20
C GLU A 69 1.01 23.80 5.19
N GLU A 70 0.34 23.24 4.17
CA GLU A 70 0.09 21.78 4.01
C GLU A 70 1.37 20.95 3.84
N PHE A 71 2.41 21.55 3.26
CA PHE A 71 3.68 20.87 3.04
C PHE A 71 4.56 20.83 4.30
N PHE A 72 4.65 21.94 5.06
CA PHE A 72 5.49 22.02 6.26
C PHE A 72 4.79 21.59 7.54
N GLN A 73 3.48 21.73 7.58
CA GLN A 73 2.63 21.12 8.57
C GLN A 73 1.79 20.10 7.80
N PRO A 74 2.15 18.80 7.80
CA PRO A 74 1.15 17.79 7.54
C PRO A 74 0.17 17.90 8.71
N GLU A 75 -0.74 18.87 8.66
CA GLU A 75 -1.82 19.03 9.60
C GLU A 75 -2.59 17.72 9.54
N MET A 76 -2.46 16.97 10.62
CA MET A 76 -3.30 15.84 10.94
C MET A 76 -4.74 16.37 10.89
N PHE A 77 -5.43 16.11 9.78
CA PHE A 77 -6.84 16.42 9.57
C PHE A 77 -7.17 17.91 9.41
N GLY A 78 -7.03 18.44 8.18
CA GLY A 78 -8.00 19.42 7.70
C GLY A 78 -9.41 18.80 7.66
N ASP A 79 -10.46 19.60 7.77
CA ASP A 79 -11.87 19.15 7.82
C ASP A 79 -12.25 18.22 6.63
N ASP A 80 -11.52 18.34 5.53
CA ASP A 80 -11.65 17.51 4.32
C ASP A 80 -10.91 16.16 4.42
N GLY A 81 -9.79 16.07 5.15
CA GLY A 81 -9.04 14.83 5.36
C GLY A 81 -9.66 13.93 6.44
N ALA A 82 -10.29 14.55 7.45
CA ALA A 82 -11.21 13.84 8.32
C ALA A 82 -12.37 13.27 7.50
N THR A 83 -12.85 13.98 6.48
CA THR A 83 -13.93 13.52 5.60
C THR A 83 -13.49 12.38 4.68
N ASP A 84 -12.28 12.38 4.12
CA ASP A 84 -11.77 11.27 3.30
C ASP A 84 -11.44 10.00 4.11
N PHE A 85 -10.90 10.17 5.32
CA PHE A 85 -10.65 9.06 6.23
C PHE A 85 -11.95 8.55 6.88
N ARG A 86 -12.86 9.45 7.28
CA ARG A 86 -14.23 9.11 7.70
C ARG A 86 -14.98 8.47 6.55
N ASP A 87 -14.84 8.91 5.31
CA ASP A 87 -15.47 8.28 4.15
C ASP A 87 -14.86 6.91 3.91
N ALA A 88 -13.55 6.73 4.01
CA ALA A 88 -12.95 5.40 3.94
C ALA A 88 -13.46 4.46 5.06
N ILE A 89 -13.64 4.98 6.28
CA ILE A 89 -14.13 4.25 7.46
C ILE A 89 -15.65 3.97 7.36
N VAL A 90 -16.47 4.97 7.06
CA VAL A 90 -17.93 4.92 6.90
C VAL A 90 -18.31 4.08 5.66
N LYS A 91 -17.68 4.31 4.51
CA LYS A 91 -17.91 3.57 3.25
C LYS A 91 -17.43 2.13 3.32
N ARG A 92 -16.44 1.83 4.18
CA ARG A 92 -16.04 0.45 4.54
C ARG A 92 -16.71 -0.05 5.83
N GLY A 93 -17.77 0.62 6.29
CA GLY A 93 -18.72 0.20 7.33
C GLY A 93 -18.15 0.06 8.73
N ALA A 94 -17.07 0.79 9.04
CA ALA A 94 -16.36 0.75 10.31
C ALA A 94 -17.24 1.05 11.55
N LEU A 95 -18.29 1.86 11.37
CA LEU A 95 -19.22 2.28 12.43
C LEU A 95 -20.42 1.33 12.58
N ALA A 96 -20.82 0.62 11.52
CA ALA A 96 -21.98 -0.25 11.55
C ALA A 96 -21.75 -1.53 12.40
N GLY A 97 -20.51 -2.04 12.44
CA GLY A 97 -20.19 -3.24 13.20
C GLY A 97 -20.09 -3.03 14.72
N LEU A 98 -19.66 -1.84 15.15
CA LEU A 98 -19.47 -1.52 16.57
C LEU A 98 -20.77 -1.20 17.30
N SER A 99 -21.83 -0.79 16.59
CA SER A 99 -23.17 -0.61 17.16
C SER A 99 -23.77 -1.90 17.74
N SER A 100 -23.27 -3.08 17.33
CA SER A 100 -23.72 -4.37 17.87
C SER A 100 -22.96 -4.83 19.11
N LEU A 101 -21.85 -4.17 19.45
CA LEU A 101 -20.92 -4.58 20.50
C LEU A 101 -20.87 -3.61 21.69
N LEU A 102 -21.56 -2.47 21.62
CA LEU A 102 -21.48 -1.40 22.62
C LEU A 102 -22.87 -1.08 23.13
N ASP A 103 -23.00 -0.77 24.42
CA ASP A 103 -24.24 -0.23 24.97
C ASP A 103 -24.43 1.27 24.62
N ALA A 104 -25.63 1.79 24.88
CA ALA A 104 -25.99 3.16 24.50
C ALA A 104 -25.14 4.23 25.21
N ASP A 105 -24.69 3.97 26.43
CA ASP A 105 -23.93 4.91 27.25
C ASP A 105 -22.44 4.91 26.87
N GLU A 106 -21.88 3.74 26.55
CA GLU A 106 -20.54 3.58 25.99
C GLU A 106 -20.45 4.22 24.60
N MET A 107 -21.48 4.03 23.77
CA MET A 107 -21.58 4.68 22.46
C MET A 107 -21.61 6.20 22.60
N ALA A 108 -22.42 6.75 23.52
CA ALA A 108 -22.51 8.19 23.75
C ALA A 108 -21.18 8.80 24.23
N ARG A 109 -20.45 8.10 25.11
CA ARG A 109 -19.12 8.55 25.58
C ARG A 109 -18.08 8.52 24.46
N LEU A 110 -18.04 7.44 23.68
CA LEU A 110 -17.10 7.28 22.57
C LEU A 110 -17.35 8.28 21.43
N LEU A 111 -18.61 8.59 21.13
CA LEU A 111 -18.99 9.58 20.11
C LEU A 111 -18.76 11.02 20.56
N SER A 112 -18.60 11.27 21.86
CA SER A 112 -18.34 12.61 22.41
C SER A 112 -16.86 13.00 22.45
N GLY A 113 -15.94 12.07 22.18
CA GLY A 113 -14.50 12.30 22.14
C GLY A 113 -13.92 12.44 20.72
N PRO A 114 -12.62 12.79 20.58
CA PRO A 114 -11.90 12.72 19.31
C PRO A 114 -11.99 11.31 18.69
N ILE A 115 -12.10 11.23 17.36
CA ILE A 115 -12.28 9.94 16.64
C ILE A 115 -11.17 8.93 16.93
N GLU A 116 -9.98 9.43 17.26
CA GLU A 116 -8.83 8.63 17.59
C GLU A 116 -8.98 7.88 18.92
N ASP A 117 -9.76 8.40 19.88
CA ASP A 117 -10.03 7.68 21.13
C ASP A 117 -10.91 6.46 20.87
N TRP A 118 -11.86 6.59 19.93
CA TRP A 118 -12.63 5.45 19.43
C TRP A 118 -11.76 4.45 18.67
N MET A 119 -10.77 4.92 17.90
CA MET A 119 -9.81 4.05 17.19
C MET A 119 -8.82 3.31 18.11
N LEU A 120 -8.77 3.66 19.40
CA LEU A 120 -7.95 2.98 20.41
C LEU A 120 -8.78 2.12 21.36
N PHE A 121 -10.11 2.20 21.31
CA PHE A 121 -10.98 1.43 22.18
C PHE A 121 -11.04 -0.05 21.75
N LEU A 122 -10.43 -0.92 22.55
CA LEU A 122 -10.53 -2.37 22.39
C LEU A 122 -11.68 -2.92 23.25
N HIS A 123 -12.71 -3.46 22.61
CA HIS A 123 -13.84 -4.07 23.33
C HIS A 123 -13.36 -5.28 24.16
N PRO A 124 -13.87 -5.49 25.40
CA PRO A 124 -13.44 -6.61 26.25
C PRO A 124 -13.48 -7.99 25.57
N GLU A 125 -14.48 -8.26 24.72
CA GLU A 125 -14.59 -9.53 23.98
C GLU A 125 -13.46 -9.74 22.96
N GLN A 126 -12.86 -8.66 22.46
CA GLN A 126 -11.74 -8.72 21.51
C GLN A 126 -10.40 -9.02 22.21
N ARG A 127 -10.32 -8.82 23.53
CA ARG A 127 -9.09 -9.00 24.31
C ARG A 127 -8.56 -10.43 24.22
N ALA A 128 -9.44 -11.42 24.18
CA ALA A 128 -9.04 -12.82 24.00
C ALA A 128 -8.27 -13.05 22.70
N ILE A 129 -8.60 -12.34 21.61
CA ILE A 129 -7.90 -12.42 20.32
C ILE A 129 -6.54 -11.71 20.42
N VAL A 130 -6.50 -10.55 21.08
CA VAL A 130 -5.29 -9.75 21.29
C VAL A 130 -4.27 -10.47 22.15
N ASP A 131 -4.68 -11.23 23.16
CA ASP A 131 -3.77 -11.83 24.14
C ASP A 131 -3.36 -13.27 23.81
N ARG A 132 -4.11 -13.97 22.97
CA ARG A 132 -3.90 -15.40 22.68
C ARG A 132 -2.50 -15.72 22.16
N HIS A 133 -1.91 -16.83 22.60
CA HIS A 133 -0.72 -17.38 21.96
C HIS A 133 -1.13 -18.22 20.74
N TYR A 134 -0.64 -17.86 19.56
CA TYR A 134 -0.86 -18.60 18.33
C TYR A 134 0.43 -19.34 17.98
N SER A 135 0.34 -20.65 17.73
CA SER A 135 1.46 -21.51 17.33
C SER A 135 1.78 -21.41 15.84
N GLY A 136 1.24 -20.41 15.14
CA GLY A 136 1.38 -20.25 13.69
C GLY A 136 0.47 -19.16 13.13
N PRO A 137 0.30 -19.11 11.80
CA PRO A 137 -0.55 -18.13 11.14
C PRO A 137 -1.99 -18.19 11.66
N ALA A 138 -2.53 -17.03 12.04
CA ALA A 138 -3.90 -16.87 12.49
C ALA A 138 -4.60 -15.84 11.61
N ARG A 139 -5.90 -16.06 11.33
CA ARG A 139 -6.72 -15.13 10.57
C ARG A 139 -7.91 -14.69 11.40
N VAL A 140 -7.99 -13.39 11.65
CA VAL A 140 -9.17 -12.75 12.25
C VAL A 140 -10.11 -12.33 11.13
N ARG A 141 -11.37 -12.73 11.23
CA ARG A 141 -12.44 -12.32 10.31
C ARG A 141 -13.51 -11.60 11.11
N GLY A 142 -14.09 -10.58 10.50
CA GLY A 142 -15.20 -9.82 11.06
C GLY A 142 -15.77 -8.91 9.99
N SER A 143 -17.07 -8.61 10.08
CA SER A 143 -17.72 -7.67 9.18
C SER A 143 -17.02 -6.30 9.22
N ALA A 144 -17.29 -5.49 8.20
CA ALA A 144 -17.01 -4.07 8.22
C ALA A 144 -17.35 -3.47 9.61
N GLY A 145 -16.39 -2.78 10.22
CA GLY A 145 -16.62 -2.11 11.50
C GLY A 145 -16.65 -2.89 12.77
N THR A 146 -16.13 -4.10 12.76
CA THR A 146 -15.91 -4.89 13.98
C THR A 146 -14.58 -4.57 14.67
N GLY A 147 -13.97 -3.40 14.41
CA GLY A 147 -12.72 -2.99 15.05
C GLY A 147 -11.48 -3.83 14.71
N LYS A 148 -11.43 -4.53 13.56
CA LYS A 148 -10.29 -5.40 13.18
C LYS A 148 -8.94 -4.68 13.23
N THR A 149 -8.88 -3.46 12.73
CA THR A 149 -7.67 -2.63 12.76
C THR A 149 -7.28 -2.27 14.19
N VAL A 150 -8.25 -1.98 15.07
CA VAL A 150 -8.02 -1.76 16.50
C VAL A 150 -7.42 -3.01 17.14
N VAL A 151 -8.01 -4.19 16.89
CA VAL A 151 -7.48 -5.48 17.34
C VAL A 151 -6.05 -5.70 16.85
N ALA A 152 -5.76 -5.36 15.58
CA ALA A 152 -4.42 -5.49 15.00
C ALA A 152 -3.41 -4.58 15.72
N ILE A 153 -3.74 -3.32 15.98
CA ILE A 153 -2.85 -2.36 16.67
C ILE A 153 -2.59 -2.80 18.12
N HIS A 154 -3.63 -3.20 18.85
CA HIS A 154 -3.50 -3.75 20.21
C HIS A 154 -2.70 -5.04 20.23
N ARG A 155 -2.88 -5.92 19.23
CA ARG A 155 -2.08 -7.13 19.07
C ARG A 155 -0.60 -6.81 18.84
N ALA A 156 -0.30 -5.75 18.09
CA ALA A 156 1.08 -5.30 17.90
C ALA A 156 1.73 -4.92 19.24
N ALA A 157 1.02 -4.17 20.09
CA ALA A 157 1.49 -3.81 21.43
C ALA A 157 1.65 -5.04 22.33
N ALA A 158 0.68 -5.96 22.34
CA ALA A 158 0.77 -7.20 23.12
C ALA A 158 1.95 -8.08 22.69
N LEU A 159 2.25 -8.17 21.39
CA LEU A 159 3.43 -8.89 20.90
C LEU A 159 4.73 -8.15 21.23
N ALA A 160 4.75 -6.83 21.06
CA ALA A 160 5.91 -6.02 21.39
C ALA A 160 6.30 -6.15 22.88
N GLN A 161 5.33 -6.15 23.80
CA GLN A 161 5.58 -6.35 25.23
C GLN A 161 6.23 -7.71 25.54
N ARG A 162 5.94 -8.75 24.76
CA ARG A 162 6.50 -10.11 24.96
C ARG A 162 7.89 -10.26 24.37
N ASP A 163 8.10 -9.65 23.21
CA ASP A 163 9.14 -10.04 22.27
C ASP A 163 10.04 -8.86 21.83
N ALA A 164 9.86 -7.67 22.40
CA ALA A 164 10.70 -6.52 22.06
C ALA A 164 12.17 -6.80 22.42
N THR A 165 13.05 -6.50 21.46
CA THR A 165 14.49 -6.44 21.69
C THR A 165 14.89 -4.96 21.64
N PRO A 166 15.62 -4.45 22.65
CA PRO A 166 16.04 -3.05 22.66
C PRO A 166 16.76 -2.67 21.36
N GLY A 167 16.36 -1.53 20.76
CA GLY A 167 17.03 -0.95 19.60
C GLY A 167 16.72 -1.61 18.24
N LYS A 168 15.84 -2.62 18.15
CA LYS A 168 15.46 -3.23 16.88
C LYS A 168 13.96 -3.56 16.82
N PRO A 169 13.23 -3.16 15.76
CA PRO A 169 11.85 -3.58 15.60
C PRO A 169 11.78 -5.11 15.43
N THR A 170 11.04 -5.77 16.30
CA THR A 170 10.83 -7.23 16.26
C THR A 170 9.48 -7.60 15.67
N ILE A 171 8.54 -6.65 15.56
CA ILE A 171 7.20 -6.87 15.02
C ILE A 171 7.04 -6.07 13.72
N LEU A 172 6.61 -6.73 12.64
CA LEU A 172 6.18 -6.06 11.41
C LEU A 172 4.67 -5.80 11.47
N PHE A 173 4.26 -4.57 11.17
CA PHE A 173 2.87 -4.23 10.88
C PHE A 173 2.78 -3.72 9.44
N THR A 174 2.07 -4.44 8.58
CA THR A 174 1.95 -4.08 7.17
C THR A 174 0.52 -4.07 6.67
N THR A 175 0.29 -3.35 5.59
CA THR A 175 -1.01 -3.13 4.95
C THR A 175 -0.80 -2.88 3.45
N PHE A 176 -1.87 -3.03 2.67
CA PHE A 176 -1.92 -2.73 1.25
C PHE A 176 -2.23 -1.25 0.95
N ILE A 177 -2.53 -0.44 1.98
CA ILE A 177 -2.92 0.96 1.79
C ILE A 177 -1.75 1.87 2.15
N LYS A 178 -1.22 2.57 1.14
CA LYS A 178 0.03 3.36 1.25
C LYS A 178 0.00 4.43 2.34
N SER A 179 -1.16 5.04 2.61
CA SER A 179 -1.31 6.16 3.56
C SER A 179 -1.49 5.75 5.02
N LEU A 180 -1.78 4.47 5.32
CA LEU A 180 -2.11 4.04 6.68
C LEU A 180 -0.93 3.75 7.62
N PRO A 181 0.29 3.37 7.18
CA PRO A 181 1.38 3.09 8.12
C PRO A 181 1.70 4.24 9.09
N PRO A 182 1.76 5.51 8.67
CA PRO A 182 1.93 6.63 9.60
C PRO A 182 0.78 6.75 10.62
N VAL A 183 -0.46 6.53 10.17
CA VAL A 183 -1.66 6.55 11.03
C VAL A 183 -1.59 5.45 12.08
N PHE A 184 -1.29 4.21 11.68
CA PHE A 184 -1.14 3.09 12.61
C PHE A 184 -0.01 3.30 13.62
N LYS A 185 1.10 3.90 13.18
CA LYS A 185 2.21 4.26 14.07
C LYS A 185 1.76 5.28 15.13
N ASN A 186 1.02 6.32 14.73
CA ASN A 186 0.50 7.33 15.68
C ASN A 186 -0.47 6.70 16.69
N LEU A 187 -1.44 5.91 16.21
CA LEU A 187 -2.39 5.20 17.07
C LEU A 187 -1.68 4.26 18.04
N TYR A 188 -0.73 3.47 17.55
CA TYR A 188 0.09 2.59 18.38
C TYR A 188 0.81 3.37 19.48
N GLN A 189 1.42 4.53 19.18
CA GLN A 189 2.16 5.33 20.16
C GLN A 189 1.27 5.91 21.27
N ARG A 190 -0.04 6.04 21.03
CA ARG A 190 -1.02 6.48 22.03
C ARG A 190 -1.48 5.36 22.95
N LEU A 191 -1.16 4.10 22.65
CA LEU A 191 -1.52 2.99 23.52
C LEU A 191 -0.68 3.02 24.82
N PRO A 192 -1.30 2.83 26.00
CA PRO A 192 -0.57 2.81 27.27
C PRO A 192 0.52 1.72 27.35
N ASN A 193 0.34 0.62 26.63
CA ASN A 193 1.26 -0.51 26.58
C ASN A 193 2.15 -0.52 25.32
N ALA A 194 2.23 0.59 24.58
CA ALA A 194 3.12 0.70 23.43
C ALA A 194 4.58 0.58 23.87
N VAL A 195 5.35 -0.25 23.17
CA VAL A 195 6.81 -0.29 23.30
C VAL A 195 7.41 0.55 22.17
N PRO A 196 8.07 1.69 22.47
CA PRO A 196 8.69 2.53 21.45
C PRO A 196 9.72 1.76 20.61
N GLY A 197 9.64 1.89 19.28
CA GLY A 197 10.60 1.28 18.35
C GLY A 197 10.49 -0.23 18.15
N ALA A 198 9.59 -0.92 18.87
CA ALA A 198 9.44 -2.38 18.76
C ALA A 198 8.66 -2.85 17.51
N VAL A 199 7.83 -1.96 16.93
CA VAL A 199 6.98 -2.26 15.78
C VAL A 199 7.39 -1.39 14.60
N GLU A 200 7.61 -2.03 13.45
CA GLU A 200 7.78 -1.34 12.17
C GLU A 200 6.44 -1.30 11.41
N PHE A 201 5.93 -0.09 11.16
CA PHE A 201 4.76 0.14 10.33
C PHE A 201 5.19 0.49 8.90
N VAL A 202 4.87 -0.37 7.93
CA VAL A 202 5.33 -0.18 6.55
C VAL A 202 4.37 -0.77 5.52
N HIS A 203 4.19 -0.04 4.41
CA HIS A 203 3.45 -0.52 3.25
C HIS A 203 4.17 -1.70 2.58
N ILE A 204 3.43 -2.72 2.15
CA ILE A 204 4.03 -3.94 1.59
C ILE A 204 4.94 -3.65 0.38
N ASP A 205 4.58 -2.72 -0.50
CA ASP A 205 5.41 -2.35 -1.65
C ASP A 205 6.72 -1.69 -1.26
N ARG A 206 6.67 -0.83 -0.24
CA ARG A 206 7.85 -0.13 0.27
C ARG A 206 8.80 -1.12 0.92
N LEU A 207 8.24 -2.10 1.64
CA LEU A 207 8.99 -3.19 2.24
C LEU A 207 9.64 -4.08 1.17
N ALA A 208 8.90 -4.46 0.12
CA ALA A 208 9.42 -5.26 -0.99
C ALA A 208 10.55 -4.54 -1.72
N ASN A 209 10.37 -3.25 -2.05
CA ASN A 209 11.40 -2.44 -2.69
C ASN A 209 12.68 -2.35 -1.83
N ARG A 210 12.52 -2.16 -0.51
CA ARG A 210 13.66 -2.13 0.42
C ARG A 210 14.43 -3.44 0.41
N VAL A 211 13.75 -4.58 0.51
CA VAL A 211 14.39 -5.91 0.49
C VAL A 211 15.15 -6.15 -0.81
N CYS A 212 14.62 -5.71 -1.95
CA CYS A 212 15.33 -5.77 -3.23
C CYS A 212 16.59 -4.89 -3.22
N ARG A 213 16.47 -3.63 -2.77
CA ARG A 213 17.60 -2.68 -2.72
C ARG A 213 18.71 -3.14 -1.79
N GLU A 214 18.38 -3.69 -0.63
CA GLU A 214 19.33 -4.29 0.31
C GLU A 214 20.13 -5.44 -0.32
N ALA A 215 19.56 -6.14 -1.31
CA ALA A 215 20.22 -7.19 -2.08
C ALA A 215 20.95 -6.67 -3.33
N GLY A 216 21.05 -5.36 -3.52
CA GLY A 216 21.69 -4.73 -4.68
C GLY A 216 20.82 -4.71 -5.95
N ILE A 217 19.53 -5.03 -5.84
CA ILE A 217 18.58 -4.97 -6.96
C ILE A 217 17.80 -3.65 -6.85
N VAL A 218 17.88 -2.81 -7.87
CA VAL A 218 17.10 -1.55 -7.93
C VAL A 218 15.95 -1.74 -8.91
N PRO A 219 14.69 -1.92 -8.42
CA PRO A 219 13.55 -2.05 -9.32
C PRO A 219 13.27 -0.76 -10.08
N ALA A 220 13.25 -0.82 -11.40
CA ALA A 220 12.86 0.27 -12.28
C ALA A 220 11.32 0.28 -12.48
N LEU A 221 10.61 0.98 -11.59
CA LEU A 221 9.15 1.10 -11.61
C LEU A 221 8.74 2.37 -12.39
N ASN A 222 8.67 2.28 -13.72
CA ASN A 222 8.12 3.36 -14.55
C ASN A 222 6.75 2.94 -15.10
N LYS A 223 5.68 3.55 -14.59
CA LYS A 223 4.30 3.20 -14.96
C LYS A 223 4.03 3.35 -16.45
N ALA A 224 4.48 4.44 -17.07
CA ALA A 224 4.25 4.71 -18.48
C ALA A 224 4.89 3.64 -19.37
N HIS A 225 6.14 3.27 -19.09
CA HIS A 225 6.85 2.22 -19.84
C HIS A 225 6.27 0.82 -19.57
N ILE A 226 5.81 0.52 -18.35
CA ILE A 226 5.12 -0.74 -18.04
C ILE A 226 3.79 -0.83 -18.80
N ASP A 227 3.04 0.26 -18.85
CA ASP A 227 1.78 0.37 -19.61
C ASP A 227 2.05 0.22 -21.11
N GLN A 228 3.07 0.90 -21.64
CA GLN A 228 3.50 0.76 -23.03
C GLN A 228 3.93 -0.67 -23.38
N ALA A 229 4.67 -1.34 -22.50
CA ALA A 229 5.05 -2.74 -22.68
C ALA A 229 3.81 -3.66 -22.74
N PHE A 230 2.81 -3.39 -21.89
CA PHE A 230 1.53 -4.11 -21.92
C PHE A 230 0.70 -3.80 -23.17
N ASP A 231 0.70 -2.54 -23.65
CA ASP A 231 0.08 -2.10 -24.91
C ASP A 231 0.65 -2.85 -26.10
N GLY A 232 1.98 -2.92 -26.17
CA GLY A 232 2.67 -3.69 -27.17
C GLY A 232 2.35 -5.19 -27.10
N ALA A 233 2.42 -5.80 -25.92
CA ALA A 233 2.13 -7.22 -25.74
C ALA A 233 0.68 -7.55 -26.12
N TRP A 234 -0.25 -6.67 -25.77
CA TRP A 234 -1.65 -6.80 -26.10
C TRP A 234 -1.89 -6.75 -27.61
N ALA A 235 -1.25 -5.82 -28.32
CA ALA A 235 -1.39 -5.68 -29.76
C ALA A 235 -0.90 -6.94 -30.51
N ASP A 236 0.21 -7.52 -30.08
CA ASP A 236 0.79 -8.72 -30.70
C ASP A 236 0.00 -9.99 -30.40
N VAL A 237 -0.44 -10.16 -29.15
CA VAL A 237 -1.02 -11.42 -28.68
C VAL A 237 -2.55 -11.45 -28.84
N VAL A 238 -3.22 -10.30 -28.78
CA VAL A 238 -4.69 -10.19 -28.73
C VAL A 238 -5.25 -9.50 -29.97
N GLY A 239 -5.14 -10.20 -31.10
CA GLY A 239 -5.70 -9.76 -32.39
C GLY A 239 -7.15 -10.22 -32.64
N PRO A 240 -7.75 -9.81 -33.77
CA PRO A 240 -9.04 -10.30 -34.24
C PRO A 240 -9.10 -11.84 -34.29
N GLY A 241 -10.23 -12.43 -33.89
CA GLY A 241 -10.44 -13.88 -33.91
C GLY A 241 -9.79 -14.67 -32.77
N THR A 242 -8.92 -14.05 -31.97
CA THR A 242 -8.29 -14.73 -30.83
C THR A 242 -9.27 -14.97 -29.67
N PRO A 243 -9.07 -16.01 -28.83
CA PRO A 243 -9.99 -16.34 -27.73
C PRO A 243 -10.32 -15.18 -26.78
N LEU A 244 -9.31 -14.41 -26.37
CA LEU A 244 -9.46 -13.25 -25.49
C LEU A 244 -10.20 -12.11 -26.20
N ARG A 245 -9.94 -11.85 -27.48
CA ARG A 245 -10.67 -10.82 -28.25
C ARG A 245 -12.14 -11.18 -28.42
N THR A 246 -12.43 -12.44 -28.73
CA THR A 246 -13.81 -12.94 -28.93
C THR A 246 -14.60 -12.99 -27.62
N SER A 247 -13.93 -13.18 -26.48
CA SER A 247 -14.58 -13.25 -25.16
C SER A 247 -15.25 -11.94 -24.70
N ARG A 248 -15.01 -10.81 -25.38
CA ARG A 248 -15.46 -9.45 -25.01
C ARG A 248 -15.04 -9.02 -23.59
N LEU A 249 -14.05 -9.67 -23.01
CA LEU A 249 -13.44 -9.23 -21.77
C LEU A 249 -12.77 -7.88 -21.95
N THR A 250 -12.85 -7.04 -20.93
CA THR A 250 -12.13 -5.78 -20.96
C THR A 250 -10.63 -6.03 -20.86
N ARG A 251 -9.87 -5.14 -21.50
CA ARG A 251 -8.41 -5.14 -21.45
C ARG A 251 -7.89 -5.11 -20.00
N TYR A 252 -8.54 -4.31 -19.15
CA TYR A 252 -8.27 -4.25 -17.72
C TYR A 252 -8.46 -5.61 -17.03
N TYR A 253 -9.55 -6.32 -17.31
CA TYR A 253 -9.81 -7.62 -16.67
C TYR A 253 -8.74 -8.68 -16.99
N VAL A 254 -8.26 -8.69 -18.23
CA VAL A 254 -7.18 -9.60 -18.66
C VAL A 254 -5.83 -9.17 -18.07
N ARG A 255 -5.57 -7.85 -17.98
CA ARG A 255 -4.40 -7.33 -17.28
C ARG A 255 -4.37 -7.79 -15.82
N ASP A 256 -5.49 -7.67 -15.12
CA ASP A 256 -5.67 -8.15 -13.75
C ASP A 256 -5.52 -9.66 -13.63
N GLU A 257 -5.94 -10.43 -14.64
CA GLU A 257 -5.69 -11.87 -14.66
C GLU A 257 -4.19 -12.16 -14.61
N VAL A 258 -3.38 -11.48 -15.42
CA VAL A 258 -1.93 -11.64 -15.40
C VAL A 258 -1.35 -11.18 -14.07
N ARG A 259 -1.74 -9.99 -13.58
CA ARG A 259 -1.17 -9.39 -12.36
C ARG A 259 -1.58 -10.11 -11.08
N GLU A 260 -2.87 -10.36 -10.88
CA GLU A 260 -3.41 -10.84 -9.60
C GLU A 260 -3.50 -12.36 -9.54
N VAL A 261 -3.77 -13.03 -10.67
CA VAL A 261 -3.93 -14.48 -10.71
C VAL A 261 -2.62 -15.16 -11.05
N ILE A 262 -1.99 -14.83 -12.18
CA ILE A 262 -0.74 -15.50 -12.59
C ILE A 262 0.42 -15.03 -11.71
N LYS A 263 0.76 -13.74 -11.76
CA LYS A 263 1.86 -13.18 -10.97
C LYS A 263 1.53 -13.20 -9.48
N GLY A 264 0.36 -12.72 -9.07
CA GLY A 264 -0.05 -12.63 -7.66
C GLY A 264 -0.18 -13.96 -6.92
N ARG A 265 -0.41 -15.08 -7.63
CA ARG A 265 -0.44 -16.42 -6.99
C ARG A 265 0.87 -17.20 -7.08
N GLY A 266 1.91 -16.65 -7.70
CA GLY A 266 3.20 -17.34 -7.74
C GLY A 266 3.26 -18.44 -8.81
N ILE A 267 2.37 -18.43 -9.80
CA ILE A 267 2.31 -19.47 -10.84
C ILE A 267 3.47 -19.31 -11.80
N ASP A 268 4.23 -20.37 -12.00
CA ASP A 268 5.48 -20.36 -12.76
C ASP A 268 5.46 -21.24 -14.01
N SER A 269 4.38 -22.01 -14.22
CA SER A 269 4.20 -22.80 -15.44
C SER A 269 2.79 -22.70 -16.02
N LEU A 270 2.69 -22.83 -17.35
CA LEU A 270 1.41 -22.91 -18.05
C LEU A 270 0.55 -24.08 -17.54
N ASP A 271 1.19 -25.22 -17.27
CA ASP A 271 0.52 -26.42 -16.75
C ASP A 271 -0.16 -26.17 -15.40
N GLU A 272 0.54 -25.51 -14.48
CA GLU A 272 -0.02 -25.09 -13.20
C GLU A 272 -1.18 -24.10 -13.42
N TYR A 273 -0.99 -23.11 -14.32
CA TYR A 273 -2.04 -22.14 -14.64
C TYR A 273 -3.28 -22.81 -15.24
N LEU A 274 -3.14 -23.88 -16.02
CA LEU A 274 -4.27 -24.60 -16.61
C LEU A 274 -5.03 -25.45 -15.59
N ARG A 275 -4.34 -26.04 -14.61
CA ARG A 275 -4.94 -26.91 -13.59
C ARG A 275 -5.55 -26.14 -12.41
N MET A 276 -5.10 -24.91 -12.15
CA MET A 276 -5.56 -24.15 -10.99
C MET A 276 -7.05 -23.76 -11.02
N GLU A 277 -7.64 -23.62 -9.84
CA GLU A 277 -8.99 -23.08 -9.67
C GLU A 277 -8.98 -21.55 -9.58
N ARG A 278 -9.74 -20.89 -10.45
CA ARG A 278 -9.86 -19.42 -10.51
C ARG A 278 -10.91 -18.89 -9.54
N THR A 279 -10.83 -19.32 -8.28
CA THR A 279 -11.71 -18.91 -7.18
C THR A 279 -11.75 -17.38 -7.03
N GLY A 280 -12.95 -16.83 -6.81
CA GLY A 280 -13.15 -15.38 -6.65
C GLY A 280 -13.15 -14.55 -7.94
N ARG A 281 -13.02 -15.17 -9.13
CA ARG A 281 -13.07 -14.47 -10.42
C ARG A 281 -14.46 -14.57 -11.05
N ARG A 282 -15.01 -13.44 -11.49
CA ARG A 282 -16.38 -13.33 -12.04
C ARG A 282 -16.60 -14.07 -13.38
N THR A 283 -15.56 -14.20 -14.21
CA THR A 283 -15.69 -14.77 -15.55
C THR A 283 -14.85 -16.02 -15.70
N ARG A 284 -15.44 -17.07 -16.28
CA ARG A 284 -14.74 -18.31 -16.60
C ARG A 284 -13.79 -18.11 -17.78
N PHE A 285 -12.54 -18.56 -17.64
CA PHE A 285 -11.59 -18.66 -18.73
C PHE A 285 -11.58 -20.10 -19.22
N THR A 286 -11.76 -20.28 -20.53
CA THR A 286 -11.53 -21.57 -21.19
C THR A 286 -10.04 -21.88 -21.23
N SER A 287 -9.68 -23.13 -21.49
CA SER A 287 -8.26 -23.53 -21.64
C SER A 287 -7.56 -22.75 -22.75
N ALA A 288 -8.27 -22.40 -23.83
CA ALA A 288 -7.72 -21.57 -24.91
C ALA A 288 -7.43 -20.13 -24.43
N MET A 289 -8.33 -19.52 -23.67
CA MET A 289 -8.11 -18.19 -23.08
C MET A 289 -6.95 -18.19 -22.08
N ARG A 290 -6.82 -19.26 -21.27
CA ARG A 290 -5.70 -19.40 -20.33
C ARG A 290 -4.35 -19.49 -21.06
N ARG A 291 -4.25 -20.31 -22.12
CA ARG A 291 -3.02 -20.37 -22.93
C ARG A 291 -2.68 -19.00 -23.51
N GLN A 292 -3.66 -18.28 -24.04
CA GLN A 292 -3.42 -16.94 -24.59
C GLN A 292 -3.04 -15.92 -23.52
N ALA A 293 -3.66 -15.96 -22.33
CA ALA A 293 -3.28 -15.10 -21.21
C ALA A 293 -1.87 -15.39 -20.70
N TRP A 294 -1.44 -16.66 -20.76
CA TRP A 294 -0.05 -17.06 -20.49
C TRP A 294 0.92 -16.48 -21.52
N THR A 295 0.63 -16.62 -22.82
CA THR A 295 1.44 -16.00 -23.89
C THR A 295 1.50 -14.48 -23.74
N LEU A 296 0.39 -13.83 -23.37
CA LEU A 296 0.35 -12.40 -23.10
C LEU A 296 1.25 -12.02 -21.92
N ARG A 297 1.26 -12.83 -20.85
CA ARG A 297 2.17 -12.66 -19.71
C ARG A 297 3.64 -12.80 -20.14
N GLU A 298 3.98 -13.78 -20.97
CA GLU A 298 5.36 -14.01 -21.43
C GLU A 298 5.84 -12.83 -22.29
N GLU A 299 4.99 -12.39 -23.21
CA GLU A 299 5.28 -11.27 -24.10
C GLU A 299 5.38 -9.94 -23.34
N TRP A 300 4.52 -9.72 -22.35
CA TRP A 300 4.58 -8.52 -21.52
C TRP A 300 5.89 -8.46 -20.72
N ASP A 301 6.31 -9.56 -20.09
CA ASP A 301 7.59 -9.60 -19.38
C ASP A 301 8.78 -9.44 -20.32
N ARG A 302 8.75 -10.04 -21.51
CA ARG A 302 9.79 -9.86 -22.53
C ARG A 302 9.95 -8.38 -22.90
N ARG A 303 8.83 -7.67 -23.08
CA ARG A 303 8.84 -6.23 -23.40
C ARG A 303 9.28 -5.38 -22.22
N MET A 304 8.87 -5.69 -21.00
CA MET A 304 9.35 -5.00 -19.79
C MET A 304 10.86 -5.17 -19.62
N ALA A 305 11.38 -6.39 -19.82
CA ALA A 305 12.81 -6.66 -19.79
C ALA A 305 13.57 -5.88 -20.87
N ALA A 306 13.05 -5.81 -22.10
CA ALA A 306 13.65 -5.03 -23.19
C ALA A 306 13.65 -3.51 -22.91
N ALA A 307 12.63 -3.00 -22.21
CA ALA A 307 12.53 -1.62 -21.79
C ALA A 307 13.28 -1.32 -20.47
N GLY A 308 13.89 -2.33 -19.84
CA GLY A 308 14.60 -2.19 -18.56
C GLY A 308 13.69 -1.84 -17.38
N VAL A 309 12.39 -2.14 -17.45
CA VAL A 309 11.41 -1.86 -16.40
C VAL A 309 10.88 -3.14 -15.76
N THR A 310 10.30 -3.02 -14.57
CA THR A 310 9.67 -4.14 -13.86
C THR A 310 8.35 -3.71 -13.24
N ASP A 311 7.39 -4.63 -13.13
CA ASP A 311 6.13 -4.34 -12.48
C ASP A 311 6.15 -4.68 -10.98
N PHE A 312 5.16 -4.16 -10.26
CA PHE A 312 5.11 -4.34 -8.81
C PHE A 312 4.96 -5.82 -8.37
N PRO A 313 4.08 -6.65 -8.98
CA PRO A 313 4.03 -8.08 -8.69
C PRO A 313 5.38 -8.79 -8.80
N ASP A 314 6.21 -8.45 -9.78
CA ASP A 314 7.55 -9.03 -9.93
C ASP A 314 8.48 -8.57 -8.80
N VAL A 315 8.42 -7.31 -8.38
CA VAL A 315 9.18 -6.82 -7.22
C VAL A 315 8.83 -7.61 -5.94
N VAL A 316 7.56 -7.89 -5.69
CA VAL A 316 7.15 -8.69 -4.52
C VAL A 316 7.64 -10.13 -4.64
N ARG A 317 7.58 -10.73 -5.85
CA ARG A 317 8.12 -12.07 -6.10
C ARG A 317 9.62 -12.12 -5.81
N TRP A 318 10.40 -11.17 -6.31
CA TRP A 318 11.83 -11.08 -6.02
C TRP A 318 12.09 -10.88 -4.54
N ALA A 319 11.37 -9.96 -3.89
CA ALA A 319 11.51 -9.71 -2.46
C ALA A 319 11.20 -10.96 -1.60
N ARG A 320 10.17 -11.73 -1.97
CA ARG A 320 9.86 -13.04 -1.36
C ARG A 320 11.04 -14.00 -1.49
N ASP A 321 11.59 -14.14 -2.69
CA ASP A 321 12.65 -15.12 -2.96
C ASP A 321 13.97 -14.72 -2.30
N LEU A 322 14.25 -13.41 -2.21
CA LEU A 322 15.35 -12.86 -1.42
C LEU A 322 15.15 -13.08 0.08
N ALA A 323 13.95 -12.83 0.59
CA ALA A 323 13.62 -13.04 2.01
C ALA A 323 13.80 -14.51 2.41
N ARG A 324 13.37 -15.47 1.56
CA ARG A 324 13.54 -16.92 1.78
C ARG A 324 15.00 -17.36 1.85
N LYS A 325 15.92 -16.61 1.24
CA LYS A 325 17.37 -16.91 1.26
C LYS A 325 18.06 -16.38 2.51
N ARG A 326 17.39 -15.56 3.34
CA ARG A 326 17.98 -15.05 4.58
C ARG A 326 18.16 -16.18 5.59
N GLN A 327 19.33 -16.24 6.22
CA GLN A 327 19.65 -17.26 7.24
C GLN A 327 18.92 -17.03 8.56
N SER A 328 18.48 -15.79 8.81
CA SER A 328 17.78 -15.41 10.03
C SER A 328 16.55 -14.58 9.71
N PRO A 329 15.47 -14.74 10.48
CA PRO A 329 14.26 -13.96 10.27
C PRO A 329 14.52 -12.48 10.54
N THR A 330 13.84 -11.64 9.78
CA THR A 330 13.95 -10.17 9.93
C THR A 330 13.11 -9.70 11.11
N PHE A 331 11.91 -10.26 11.22
CA PHE A 331 10.95 -10.00 12.29
C PHE A 331 10.61 -11.29 13.02
N ARG A 332 10.21 -11.16 14.28
CA ARG A 332 9.73 -12.28 15.09
C ARG A 332 8.27 -12.59 14.84
N SER A 333 7.46 -11.57 14.60
CA SER A 333 6.05 -11.72 14.23
C SER A 333 5.68 -10.67 13.17
N ALA A 334 4.62 -10.94 12.41
CA ALA A 334 4.01 -9.95 11.53
C ALA A 334 2.50 -9.89 11.73
N ILE A 335 1.96 -8.69 11.56
CA ILE A 335 0.54 -8.38 11.50
C ILE A 335 0.27 -7.79 10.13
N VAL A 336 -0.73 -8.35 9.44
CA VAL A 336 -1.17 -7.90 8.13
C VAL A 336 -2.59 -7.37 8.28
N ASP A 337 -2.75 -6.05 8.16
CA ASP A 337 -4.07 -5.43 8.06
C ASP A 337 -4.56 -5.44 6.61
N GLU A 338 -5.87 -5.50 6.42
CA GLU A 338 -6.50 -5.65 5.10
C GLU A 338 -5.96 -6.87 4.32
N GLY A 339 -5.72 -7.98 5.03
CA GLY A 339 -5.12 -9.19 4.46
C GLY A 339 -5.89 -9.82 3.29
N GLN A 340 -7.16 -9.44 3.07
CA GLN A 340 -7.92 -9.82 1.87
C GLN A 340 -7.42 -9.17 0.57
N ASP A 341 -6.74 -8.03 0.66
CA ASP A 341 -6.23 -7.27 -0.48
C ASP A 341 -4.79 -7.68 -0.84
N PHE A 342 -4.18 -8.56 -0.05
CA PHE A 342 -2.86 -9.12 -0.35
C PHE A 342 -2.95 -10.27 -1.36
N THR A 343 -2.02 -10.28 -2.29
CA THR A 343 -1.79 -11.45 -3.15
C THR A 343 -1.19 -12.61 -2.34
N LEU A 344 -1.31 -13.85 -2.83
CA LEU A 344 -0.71 -15.01 -2.17
C LEU A 344 0.81 -14.86 -2.08
N VAL A 345 1.45 -14.34 -3.13
CA VAL A 345 2.89 -14.03 -3.12
C VAL A 345 3.20 -12.97 -2.06
N GLY A 346 2.37 -11.94 -1.92
CA GLY A 346 2.52 -10.93 -0.86
C GLY A 346 2.46 -11.54 0.55
N LEU A 347 1.52 -12.44 0.80
CA LEU A 347 1.46 -13.16 2.08
C LEU A 347 2.67 -14.09 2.29
N GLN A 348 3.12 -14.79 1.24
CA GLN A 348 4.34 -15.60 1.28
C GLN A 348 5.60 -14.75 1.54
N PHE A 349 5.65 -13.53 1.01
CA PHE A 349 6.73 -12.59 1.27
C PHE A 349 6.77 -12.19 2.75
N VAL A 350 5.63 -11.77 3.31
CA VAL A 350 5.54 -11.45 4.74
C VAL A 350 5.92 -12.66 5.59
N GLN A 351 5.43 -13.86 5.26
CA GLN A 351 5.80 -15.09 5.95
C GLN A 351 7.32 -15.32 5.92
N ALA A 352 7.97 -15.13 4.77
CA ALA A 352 9.41 -15.35 4.61
C ALA A 352 10.28 -14.38 5.43
N LEU A 353 9.73 -13.22 5.83
CA LEU A 353 10.43 -12.27 6.70
C LEU A 353 10.33 -12.61 8.19
N VAL A 354 9.43 -13.54 8.56
CA VAL A 354 9.11 -13.87 9.95
C VAL A 354 9.73 -15.22 10.32
N ALA A 355 10.11 -15.36 11.60
CA ALA A 355 10.60 -16.63 12.13
C ALA A 355 9.58 -17.77 11.90
N PRO A 356 10.03 -18.99 11.58
CA PRO A 356 9.16 -20.16 11.68
C PRO A 356 8.63 -20.27 13.11
N ALA A 357 7.37 -20.68 13.26
CA ALA A 357 6.72 -20.73 14.56
C ALA A 357 7.54 -21.55 15.55
N ARG A 358 7.75 -21.01 16.77
CA ARG A 358 8.27 -21.83 17.88
C ARG A 358 7.28 -22.97 18.12
N GLN A 359 7.76 -24.21 18.11
CA GLN A 359 7.02 -25.29 18.75
C GLN A 359 6.80 -24.88 20.21
N PRO A 360 5.58 -25.04 20.76
CA PRO A 360 5.40 -24.86 22.19
C PRO A 360 6.36 -25.80 22.90
N ASP A 361 7.06 -25.29 23.91
CA ASP A 361 7.94 -26.09 24.76
C ASP A 361 7.16 -27.34 25.17
N SER A 362 7.70 -28.52 24.82
CA SER A 362 7.12 -29.78 25.28
C SER A 362 7.17 -29.80 26.81
N PRO A 363 6.10 -30.26 27.47
CA PRO A 363 5.91 -30.12 28.91
C PRO A 363 7.03 -30.74 29.76
#